data_AF-A0A0G1L8M8-F1
#
_entry.id   AF-A0A0G1L8M8-F1
#
_cell.length_a   1.000
_cell.length_b   1.000
_cell.length_c   1.000
_cell.angle_alpha   90.00
_cell.angle_beta   90.00
_cell.angle_gamma   90.00
#
_symmetry.space_group_name_H-M   'P 1'
#
loop_
_entity.id
_entity.type
_entity.pdbx_description
1 polymer ?
#
loop_
_entity_poly.entity_id
_entity_poly.type
_entity_poly.pdbx_seq_one_letter_code
_entity_poly.pdbx_strand_id
1 'polypeptide(L)'
;VVATKSKEIVSLDGTVIHQLTNTNELLGEVDGVIGVKTGTTDLAGESLVTMVERDGRKVILVLLGSNDRFGETKLLIDWVFNHHRWENSL
;
A
#
# COMPACT_ATOMS: atom_id res chain seq x y z
N VAL A 1 -1.77 -0.52 12.74
CA VAL A 1 -2.97 -0.13 11.97
C VAL A 1 -2.67 -0.16 10.48
N VAL A 2 -1.71 0.62 9.97
CA VAL A 2 -1.42 0.69 8.53
C VAL A 2 -0.78 -0.61 7.98
N ALA A 3 0.24 -1.14 8.66
CA ALA A 3 0.95 -2.37 8.24
C ALA A 3 0.30 -3.68 8.75
N THR A 4 -0.93 -3.63 9.26
CA THR A 4 -1.62 -4.81 9.80
C THR A 4 -2.15 -5.65 8.63
N LYS A 5 -1.61 -6.86 8.43
CA LYS A 5 -2.05 -7.77 7.35
C LYS A 5 -3.45 -8.35 7.60
N SER A 6 -3.74 -8.74 8.83
CA SER A 6 -5.05 -9.24 9.24
C SER A 6 -5.37 -8.84 10.67
N LYS A 7 -6.65 -8.82 11.00
CA LYS A 7 -7.14 -8.57 12.35
C LYS A 7 -8.46 -9.26 12.59
N GLU A 8 -8.57 -9.92 13.73
CA GLU A 8 -9.85 -10.38 14.26
C GLU A 8 -10.55 -9.23 14.99
N ILE A 9 -11.82 -9.01 14.69
CA ILE A 9 -12.68 -8.07 15.41
C ILE A 9 -13.91 -8.82 15.90
N VAL A 10 -14.22 -8.65 17.19
CA VAL A 10 -15.36 -9.28 17.86
C VAL A 10 -16.45 -8.24 18.07
N SER A 11 -17.71 -8.63 17.89
CA SER A 11 -18.87 -7.79 18.23
C SER A 11 -18.91 -7.47 19.72
N LEU A 12 -19.59 -6.38 20.10
CA LEU A 12 -19.63 -5.91 21.48
C LEU A 12 -20.24 -6.92 22.46
N ASP A 13 -21.15 -7.75 22.00
CA ASP A 13 -21.78 -8.83 22.75
C ASP A 13 -20.97 -10.15 22.74
N GLY A 14 -19.84 -10.19 22.03
CA GLY A 14 -18.96 -11.35 21.96
C GLY A 14 -19.44 -12.47 21.03
N THR A 15 -20.57 -12.30 20.33
CA THR A 15 -21.23 -13.40 19.60
C THR A 15 -20.76 -13.56 18.17
N VAL A 16 -20.22 -12.51 17.55
CA VAL A 16 -19.78 -12.50 16.15
C VAL A 16 -18.30 -12.18 16.07
N ILE A 17 -17.57 -13.00 15.33
CA ILE A 17 -16.14 -12.82 15.05
C ILE A 17 -15.98 -12.54 13.56
N HIS A 18 -15.36 -11.40 13.24
CA HIS A 18 -15.02 -10.99 11.89
C HIS A 18 -13.51 -11.10 11.68
N GLN A 19 -13.11 -11.87 10.68
CA GLN A 19 -11.73 -11.87 10.18
C GLN A 19 -11.59 -10.80 9.11
N LEU A 20 -10.77 -9.79 9.37
CA LEU A 20 -10.47 -8.75 8.40
C LEU A 20 -9.10 -8.99 7.80
N THR A 21 -9.03 -8.92 6.47
CA THR A 21 -7.78 -8.97 5.70
C THR A 21 -7.53 -7.63 5.05
N ASN A 22 -6.28 -7.21 5.02
CA ASN A 22 -5.89 -5.98 4.34
C ASN A 22 -6.13 -6.10 2.84
N THR A 23 -6.79 -5.11 2.26
CA THR A 23 -7.06 -5.07 0.81
C THR A 23 -5.87 -4.61 -0.01
N ASN A 24 -4.80 -4.11 0.61
CA ASN A 24 -3.58 -3.75 -0.09
C ASN A 24 -2.71 -4.99 -0.32
N GLU A 25 -2.77 -5.54 -1.53
CA GLU A 25 -2.05 -6.75 -1.92
C GLU A 25 -0.52 -6.59 -1.92
N LEU A 26 -0.01 -5.36 -1.96
CA LEU A 26 1.44 -5.12 -1.92
C LEU A 26 2.03 -5.31 -0.50
N LEU A 27 1.19 -5.27 0.54
CA LEU A 27 1.66 -5.28 1.92
C LEU A 27 2.28 -6.63 2.28
N GLY A 28 3.61 -6.62 2.41
CA GLY A 28 4.42 -7.79 2.70
C GLY A 28 4.52 -8.80 1.55
N GLU A 29 4.17 -8.38 0.33
CA GLU A 29 4.51 -9.04 -0.95
C GLU A 29 5.59 -8.26 -1.70
N VAL A 30 5.58 -6.93 -1.60
CA VAL A 30 6.61 -6.04 -2.16
C VAL A 30 7.52 -5.56 -1.04
N ASP A 31 8.83 -5.79 -1.21
CA ASP A 31 9.84 -5.36 -0.24
C ASP A 31 9.80 -3.85 0.00
N GLY A 32 9.86 -3.48 1.28
CA GLY A 32 9.77 -2.12 1.77
C GLY A 32 8.37 -1.52 1.87
N VAL A 33 7.30 -2.17 1.37
CA VAL A 33 5.94 -1.60 1.45
C VAL A 33 5.41 -1.64 2.89
N ILE A 34 5.01 -0.47 3.40
CA ILE A 34 4.48 -0.27 4.75
C ILE A 34 2.93 -0.16 4.75
N GLY A 35 2.34 0.28 3.64
CA GLY A 35 0.92 0.66 3.51
C GLY A 35 0.63 1.34 2.17
N VAL A 36 -0.50 1.99 1.89
CA VAL A 36 -1.30 2.81 2.82
C VAL A 36 -2.81 2.69 2.62
N LYS A 37 -3.39 2.86 1.42
CA LYS A 37 -4.84 2.65 1.24
C LYS A 37 -5.27 2.49 -0.23
N THR A 38 -6.17 1.53 -0.46
CA THR A 38 -6.91 1.35 -1.72
C THR A 38 -8.21 2.17 -1.75
N GLY A 39 -8.67 2.58 -2.93
CA GLY A 39 -10.00 3.17 -3.13
C GLY A 39 -10.52 2.93 -4.54
N THR A 40 -11.83 2.71 -4.70
CA THR A 40 -12.46 2.47 -6.01
C THR A 40 -13.84 3.11 -6.04
N THR A 41 -14.15 3.83 -7.10
CA THR A 41 -15.52 4.19 -7.48
C THR A 41 -15.64 4.13 -9.00
N ASP A 42 -16.86 4.00 -9.51
CA ASP A 42 -17.10 3.87 -10.96
C ASP A 42 -16.51 5.04 -11.78
N LEU A 43 -16.51 6.25 -11.21
CA LEU A 43 -15.99 7.45 -11.88
C LEU A 43 -14.49 7.68 -11.63
N ALA A 44 -13.94 7.20 -10.51
CA ALA A 44 -12.53 7.42 -10.16
C ALA A 44 -11.60 6.28 -10.61
N GLY A 45 -12.16 5.13 -10.99
CA GLY A 45 -11.38 3.93 -11.26
C GLY A 45 -10.61 3.43 -10.04
N GLU A 46 -9.55 2.68 -10.28
CA GLU A 46 -8.71 2.13 -9.22
C GLU A 46 -7.68 3.15 -8.70
N SER A 47 -7.69 3.43 -7.40
CA SER A 47 -6.72 4.32 -6.75
C SER A 47 -5.94 3.61 -5.63
N LEU A 48 -4.66 3.98 -5.46
CA LEU A 48 -3.79 3.42 -4.43
C LEU A 48 -2.79 4.48 -3.93
N VAL A 49 -2.76 4.67 -2.61
CA VAL A 49 -1.66 5.37 -1.93
C VAL A 49 -0.76 4.32 -1.29
N THR A 50 0.53 4.38 -1.62
CA THR A 50 1.53 3.44 -1.12
C THR A 50 2.70 4.18 -0.49
N MET A 51 3.15 3.70 0.67
CA MET A 51 4.37 4.14 1.31
C MET A 51 5.35 2.98 1.29
N VAL A 52 6.53 3.23 0.76
CA VAL A 52 7.61 2.27 0.64
C VAL A 52 8.87 2.85 1.26
N GLU A 53 9.58 2.02 2.02
CA GLU A 53 10.87 2.34 2.63
C GLU A 53 11.91 1.29 2.22
N ARG A 54 12.97 1.73 1.53
CA ARG A 54 14.16 0.91 1.24
C ARG A 54 15.41 1.73 1.55
N ASP A 55 16.42 1.11 2.15
CA ASP A 55 17.69 1.76 2.49
C ASP A 55 17.55 3.09 3.26
N GLY A 56 16.58 3.16 4.18
CA GLY A 56 16.28 4.38 4.96
C GLY A 56 15.64 5.52 4.17
N ARG A 57 15.23 5.28 2.91
CA ARG A 57 14.55 6.25 2.05
C ARG A 57 13.08 5.93 1.95
N LYS A 58 12.23 6.91 2.27
CA LYS A 58 10.77 6.79 2.20
C LYS A 58 10.23 7.46 0.96
N VAL A 59 9.35 6.77 0.25
CA VAL A 59 8.61 7.30 -0.90
C VAL A 59 7.13 7.09 -0.68
N ILE A 60 6.35 8.13 -0.97
CA ILE A 60 4.89 8.04 -1.08
C ILE A 60 4.53 8.10 -2.55
N LEU A 61 3.81 7.09 -3.02
CA LEU A 61 3.24 7.01 -4.36
C LEU A 61 1.73 7.18 -4.27
N VAL A 62 1.16 8.01 -5.15
CA VAL A 62 -0.27 8.23 -5.29
C VAL A 62 -0.66 7.91 -6.72
N LEU A 63 -1.36 6.79 -6.91
CA LEU A 63 -1.87 6.34 -8.20
C LEU A 63 -3.39 6.52 -8.25
N LEU A 64 -3.89 7.11 -9.34
CA LEU A 64 -5.30 7.45 -9.53
C LEU A 64 -5.76 6.95 -10.90
N GLY A 65 -7.00 6.44 -10.99
CA GLY A 65 -7.61 6.06 -12.27
C GLY A 65 -6.96 4.88 -13.00
N SER A 66 -6.32 3.98 -12.24
CA SER A 66 -5.67 2.79 -12.80
C SER A 66 -6.70 1.71 -13.19
N ASN A 67 -6.29 0.78 -14.05
CA ASN A 67 -6.98 -0.50 -14.30
C ASN A 67 -6.23 -1.70 -13.67
N ASP A 68 -5.02 -1.48 -13.16
CA ASP A 68 -4.19 -2.46 -12.46
C ASP A 68 -3.35 -1.72 -11.41
N ARG A 69 -4.00 -1.27 -10.33
CA ARG A 69 -3.32 -0.40 -9.35
C ARG A 69 -2.10 -1.07 -8.72
N PHE A 70 -2.12 -2.39 -8.57
CA PHE A 70 -1.09 -3.13 -7.85
C PHE A 70 0.12 -3.41 -8.74
N GLY A 71 -0.11 -3.89 -9.97
CA GLY A 71 0.96 -4.10 -10.94
C GLY A 71 1.67 -2.79 -11.29
N GLU A 72 0.91 -1.74 -11.59
CA GLU A 72 1.47 -0.43 -11.93
C GLU A 72 2.25 0.19 -10.76
N THR A 73 1.70 0.12 -9.53
CA THR A 73 2.42 0.63 -8.35
C THR A 73 3.71 -0.13 -8.11
N LYS A 74 3.74 -1.46 -8.29
CA LYS A 74 4.97 -2.25 -8.17
C LYS A 74 6.04 -1.78 -9.16
N LEU A 75 5.65 -1.58 -10.42
CA LEU A 75 6.54 -1.04 -11.45
C LEU A 75 7.07 0.36 -11.10
N LEU A 76 6.22 1.24 -10.56
CA LEU A 76 6.61 2.58 -10.14
C LEU A 76 7.57 2.56 -8.94
N ILE A 77 7.34 1.68 -7.96
CA ILE A 77 8.27 1.48 -6.83
C ILE A 77 9.66 1.13 -7.38
N ASP A 78 9.74 0.08 -8.21
CA ASP A 78 11.01 -0.39 -8.75
C ASP A 78 11.66 0.66 -9.65
N TRP A 79 10.87 1.38 -10.44
CA TRP A 79 11.38 2.47 -11.28
C TRP A 79 12.03 3.58 -10.43
N VAL A 80 11.36 4.04 -9.37
CA VAL A 80 11.87 5.11 -8.50
C VAL A 80 13.19 4.69 -7.85
N PHE A 81 13.26 3.51 -7.24
CA PHE A 81 14.48 3.08 -6.55
C PHE A 81 15.64 2.76 -7.50
N ASN A 82 15.36 2.41 -8.75
CA ASN A 82 16.39 2.14 -9.75
C ASN A 82 16.89 3.39 -10.50
N HIS A 83 16.08 4.46 -10.57
CA HIS A 83 16.38 5.61 -11.44
C HIS A 83 16.51 6.94 -10.70
N HIS A 84 16.05 7.03 -9.45
CA HIS A 84 16.26 8.22 -8.64
C HIS A 84 17.64 8.19 -7.97
N ARG A 85 18.34 9.33 -8.01
CA ARG A 85 19.60 9.51 -7.28
C ARG A 85 19.31 10.17 -5.95
N TRP A 86 19.58 9.46 -4.87
CA TRP A 86 19.40 9.95 -3.51
C TRP A 86 20.55 10.86 -3.13
N GLU A 87 20.25 12.14 -2.93
CA GLU A 87 21.23 13.08 -2.38
C GLU A 87 21.26 12.97 -0.85
N ASN A 88 22.46 13.06 -0.28
CA ASN A 88 22.61 13.20 1.15
C ASN A 88 22.51 14.70 1.47
N SER A 89 21.54 15.05 2.30
CA SER A 89 21.52 16.37 2.92
C SER A 89 22.77 16.49 3.80
N LEU A 90 23.60 17.50 3.53
CA LEU A 90 24.79 17.85 4.30
C LEU A 90 24.43 18.20 5.75
#